data_AF-A0A5C5ZZJ5-F1
#
_entry.id   AF-A0A5C5ZZJ5-F1
#
_cell.length_a   1.000
_cell.length_b   1.000
_cell.length_c   1.000
_cell.angle_alpha   90.00
_cell.angle_beta   90.00
_cell.angle_gamma   90.00
#
_symmetry.space_group_name_H-M   'P 1'
#
loop_
_entity.id
_entity.type
_entity.pdbx_description
1 polymer ?
#
loop_
_entity_poly.entity_id
_entity_poly.type
_entity_poly.pdbx_seq_one_letter_code
_entity_poly.pdbx_strand_id
1 'polypeptide(L)'
;MIDFFQNLFDTSDFPPRWYCGNWSDFLGWLHVVSDLAIWLAYFAIPAVLVALKQRYEGLLIGTRSIIWTADPKGEFVSPQKSWERYTGQSWSEHRYRGWLQAVHEADREHVQERWNESQRDGSLYHTTGRVWNDASRQYRYFDAEAVPILDGDGNIREWAGTFTDIHQERLAEIALAESEQRANEASRAKTEFLSNMSHEIRTPMTAVLGYTDILLEDETDLDRREHLTTIHSHGNFLLELINDILDLSKIEAGKLEILVEPFSLQELVEDVRRLMRVKAEAQGLSLLIRYDGEVPLLIQSDPKRVRQVLINLIGNAIKFTDYGSISLTVAYAADTNKLKFEVADSGIGISNQQKSRLFQAFSQGDGTITRDYGGTGLGLVISQRLVTMLGGKITVESTPGEGSRFQFTIQTGDVSQTPLVKPRKTIGCEIASQANLQIGNNSGMMNACTFLIVDDRRDIRFLTKHLLEKWNASVVEAVDGEDAIAKVNQRNASGRRFDLILLDMEMPKLDGYETAKRLRRSMLRHQSTR
;
A
#
# COMPACT_ATOMS: atom_id res chain seq x y z
N MET A 1 88.35 -6.96 0.99
CA MET A 1 87.13 -6.50 1.71
C MET A 1 87.31 -6.56 3.22
N ILE A 2 88.07 -7.52 3.77
CA ILE A 2 88.41 -7.60 5.21
C ILE A 2 89.36 -6.47 5.65
N ASP A 3 90.36 -6.11 4.83
CA ASP A 3 91.29 -5.00 5.16
C ASP A 3 90.64 -3.61 5.24
N PHE A 4 89.55 -3.37 4.49
CA PHE A 4 88.84 -2.08 4.53
C PHE A 4 88.13 -1.85 5.86
N PHE A 5 87.59 -2.92 6.46
CA PHE A 5 86.92 -2.84 7.77
C PHE A 5 87.91 -2.88 8.94
N GLN A 6 89.10 -3.45 8.77
CA GLN A 6 90.15 -3.38 9.81
C GLN A 6 90.65 -1.95 10.02
N ASN A 7 90.81 -1.17 8.94
CA ASN A 7 91.23 0.23 9.04
C ASN A 7 90.12 1.19 9.51
N LEU A 8 88.85 0.77 9.51
CA LEU A 8 87.74 1.61 10.00
C LEU A 8 87.79 1.82 11.52
N PHE A 9 88.48 0.93 12.24
CA PHE A 9 88.65 0.96 13.69
C PHE A 9 90.12 1.05 14.13
N ASP A 10 91.05 1.19 13.18
CA ASP A 10 92.45 1.45 13.47
C ASP A 10 92.63 2.95 13.80
N THR A 11 92.85 3.23 15.08
CA THR A 11 92.98 4.60 15.61
C THR A 11 94.43 5.02 15.82
N SER A 12 95.42 4.21 15.38
CA SER A 12 96.83 4.44 15.66
C SER A 12 97.40 5.73 15.04
N ASP A 13 96.86 6.16 13.89
CA ASP A 13 97.28 7.39 13.19
C ASP A 13 96.35 8.59 13.45
N PHE A 14 95.26 8.41 14.22
CA PHE A 14 94.46 9.54 14.68
C PHE A 14 95.08 10.09 15.96
N PRO A 15 95.44 11.39 16.03
CA PRO A 15 95.81 11.98 17.31
C PRO A 15 94.63 11.79 18.26
N PRO A 16 94.84 11.32 19.52
CA PRO A 16 93.76 11.23 20.48
C PRO A 16 93.19 12.64 20.62
N ARG A 17 91.97 12.86 20.12
CA ARG A 17 91.29 14.17 20.15
C ARG A 17 90.97 14.66 21.57
N TRP A 18 91.47 13.96 22.59
CA TRP A 18 91.32 14.24 24.01
C TRP A 18 92.18 15.41 24.50
N TYR A 19 93.06 15.98 23.68
CA TYR A 19 93.98 17.06 24.08
C TYR A 19 93.79 18.40 23.35
N CYS A 20 92.55 18.74 22.99
CA CYS A 20 92.19 20.13 22.66
C CYS A 20 91.09 20.61 23.61
N GLY A 21 91.49 20.86 24.87
CA GLY A 21 90.64 21.33 25.98
C GLY A 21 90.37 20.25 27.04
N ASN A 22 90.30 20.63 28.32
CA ASN A 22 89.86 19.73 29.39
C ASN A 22 88.35 19.47 29.25
N TRP A 23 87.96 18.44 28.49
CA TRP A 23 86.60 17.93 28.50
C TRP A 23 86.44 17.01 29.72
N SER A 24 85.36 17.17 30.50
CA SER A 24 85.04 16.20 31.56
C SER A 24 84.48 14.91 30.93
N ASP A 25 84.66 13.76 31.59
CA ASP A 25 84.15 12.45 31.13
C ASP A 25 82.65 12.52 30.74
N PHE A 26 81.87 13.30 31.48
CA PHE A 26 80.46 13.55 31.21
C PHE A 26 80.22 14.20 29.85
N LEU A 27 81.02 15.20 29.49
CA LEU A 27 80.86 15.96 28.25
C LEU A 27 81.25 15.11 27.02
N GLY A 28 82.24 14.22 27.16
CA GLY A 28 82.61 13.26 26.13
C GLY A 28 81.50 12.24 25.85
N TRP A 29 80.91 11.64 26.90
CA TRP A 29 79.79 10.71 26.75
C TRP A 29 78.53 11.38 26.19
N LEU A 30 78.28 12.65 26.51
CA LEU A 30 77.16 13.41 25.96
C LEU A 30 77.27 13.56 24.43
N HIS A 31 78.47 13.78 23.89
CA HIS A 31 78.69 13.83 22.45
C HIS A 31 78.47 12.48 21.77
N VAL A 32 78.97 11.40 22.35
CA VAL A 32 78.76 10.04 21.82
C VAL A 32 77.27 9.68 21.76
N VAL A 33 76.52 10.00 22.82
CA VAL A 33 75.07 9.76 22.87
C VAL A 33 74.32 10.65 21.87
N SER A 34 74.73 11.91 21.72
CA SER A 34 74.17 12.83 20.72
C SER A 34 74.38 12.31 19.29
N ASP A 35 75.60 11.89 18.95
CA ASP A 35 75.92 11.37 17.63
C ASP A 35 75.17 10.07 17.33
N LEU A 36 75.02 9.19 18.32
CA LEU A 36 74.22 7.98 18.20
C LEU A 36 72.72 8.29 18.00
N ALA A 37 72.20 9.29 18.71
CA ALA A 37 70.81 9.73 18.57
C ALA A 37 70.55 10.36 17.18
N ILE A 38 71.47 11.19 16.69
CA ILE A 38 71.41 11.76 15.34
C ILE A 38 71.46 10.64 14.29
N TRP A 39 72.38 9.68 14.44
CA TRP A 39 72.48 8.52 13.55
C TRP A 39 71.18 7.72 13.53
N LEU A 40 70.60 7.40 14.69
CA LEU A 40 69.30 6.70 14.79
C LEU A 40 68.18 7.50 14.11
N ALA A 41 68.10 8.81 14.33
CA ALA A 41 67.10 9.68 13.70
C ALA A 41 67.23 9.68 12.16
N TYR A 42 68.46 9.74 11.64
CA TYR A 42 68.75 9.70 10.21
C TYR A 42 68.26 8.42 9.52
N PHE A 43 68.23 7.28 10.20
CA PHE A 43 67.72 6.03 9.65
C PHE A 43 66.24 5.78 9.96
N ALA A 44 65.77 6.20 11.13
CA ALA A 44 64.37 5.99 11.54
C ALA A 44 63.39 6.83 10.71
N ILE A 45 63.72 8.09 10.40
CA ILE A 45 62.81 8.98 9.66
C ILE A 45 62.54 8.44 8.23
N PRO A 46 63.55 8.10 7.41
CA PRO A 46 63.31 7.50 6.10
C PRO A 46 62.60 6.15 6.18
N ALA A 47 62.93 5.30 7.15
CA ALA A 47 62.29 4.00 7.32
C ALA A 47 60.79 4.14 7.62
N VAL A 48 60.41 5.06 8.51
CA VAL A 48 59.01 5.36 8.83
C VAL A 48 58.29 5.94 7.62
N LEU A 49 58.92 6.85 6.86
CA LEU A 49 58.35 7.41 5.63
C LEU A 49 58.10 6.33 4.56
N VAL A 50 59.04 5.38 4.39
CA VAL A 50 58.87 4.25 3.46
C VAL A 50 57.73 3.34 3.92
N ALA A 51 57.66 3.00 5.21
CA ALA A 51 56.59 2.16 5.75
C ALA A 51 55.20 2.81 5.62
N LEU A 52 55.10 4.11 5.91
CA LEU A 52 53.87 4.91 5.72
C LEU A 52 53.45 4.93 4.24
N LYS A 53 54.40 5.16 3.33
CA LYS A 53 54.15 5.16 1.88
C LYS A 53 53.63 3.79 1.41
N GLN A 54 54.28 2.70 1.80
CA GLN A 54 53.83 1.35 1.42
C GLN A 54 52.43 1.03 1.95
N ARG A 55 52.14 1.41 3.20
CA ARG A 55 50.81 1.22 3.79
C ARG A 55 49.74 2.04 3.07
N TYR A 56 50.07 3.29 2.72
CA TYR A 56 49.19 4.16 1.94
C TYR A 56 48.91 3.59 0.55
N GLU A 57 49.95 3.18 -0.19
CA GLU A 57 49.79 2.54 -1.50
C GLU A 57 48.96 1.25 -1.43
N GLY A 58 49.14 0.43 -0.38
CA GLY A 58 48.32 -0.76 -0.16
C GLY A 58 46.83 -0.47 0.06
N LEU A 59 46.50 0.59 0.82
CA LEU A 59 45.12 1.04 1.02
C LEU A 59 44.49 1.53 -0.28
N LEU A 60 45.23 2.32 -1.08
CA LEU A 60 44.77 2.81 -2.39
C LEU A 60 44.47 1.68 -3.39
N ILE A 61 45.24 0.59 -3.34
CA ILE A 61 45.07 -0.55 -4.24
C ILE A 61 43.86 -1.41 -3.83
N GLY A 62 43.61 -1.52 -2.52
CA GLY A 62 42.52 -2.31 -1.95
C GLY A 62 41.14 -1.65 -2.03
N THR A 63 41.06 -0.33 -2.22
CA THR A 63 39.78 0.37 -2.42
C THR A 63 39.26 0.18 -3.85
N ARG A 64 37.94 0.01 -3.99
CA ARG A 64 37.26 -0.01 -5.31
C ARG A 64 37.20 1.38 -5.95
N SER A 65 37.42 2.43 -5.17
CA SER A 65 37.44 3.82 -5.64
C SER A 65 38.80 4.17 -6.25
N ILE A 66 38.75 4.94 -7.34
CA ILE A 66 39.92 5.57 -7.95
C ILE A 66 40.17 6.85 -7.17
N ILE A 67 41.32 6.94 -6.49
CA ILE A 67 41.75 8.16 -5.82
C ILE A 67 42.64 8.93 -6.78
N TRP A 68 42.43 10.24 -6.86
CA TRP A 68 43.18 11.13 -7.73
C TRP A 68 43.52 12.44 -7.04
N THR A 69 44.57 13.08 -7.53
CA THR A 69 44.97 14.43 -7.11
C THR A 69 45.19 15.31 -8.31
N ALA A 70 44.90 16.60 -8.14
CA ALA A 70 45.10 17.61 -9.16
C ALA A 70 45.73 18.88 -8.56
N ASP A 71 46.38 19.68 -9.40
CA ASP A 71 46.98 20.95 -8.98
C ASP A 71 45.90 21.99 -8.60
N PRO A 72 46.26 23.22 -8.16
CA PRO A 72 45.27 24.26 -7.84
C PRO A 72 44.31 24.61 -8.99
N LYS A 73 44.73 24.39 -10.25
CA LYS A 73 43.92 24.60 -11.45
C LYS A 73 43.08 23.38 -11.81
N GLY A 74 43.13 22.32 -10.98
CA GLY A 74 42.45 21.05 -11.16
C GLY A 74 42.92 20.26 -12.37
N GLU A 75 44.19 20.39 -12.73
CA GLU A 75 44.82 19.62 -13.78
C GLU A 75 45.60 18.43 -13.21
N PHE A 76 45.53 17.28 -13.88
CA PHE A 76 46.38 16.14 -13.52
C PHE A 76 47.81 16.44 -13.95
N VAL A 77 48.67 16.75 -12.97
CA VAL A 77 50.11 17.03 -13.15
C VAL A 77 51.01 15.85 -12.78
N SER A 78 50.44 14.79 -12.21
CA SER A 78 51.13 13.53 -11.92
C SER A 78 50.32 12.30 -12.40
N PRO A 79 50.98 11.18 -12.73
CA PRO A 79 50.31 9.96 -13.18
C PRO A 79 49.31 9.40 -12.16
N GLN A 80 48.12 9.05 -12.63
CA GLN A 80 47.00 8.59 -11.84
C GLN A 80 46.83 7.07 -12.00
N LYS A 81 47.67 6.27 -11.34
CA LYS A 81 47.77 4.82 -11.58
C LYS A 81 46.43 4.06 -11.46
N SER A 82 45.59 4.44 -10.49
CA SER A 82 44.28 3.82 -10.30
C SER A 82 43.32 4.14 -11.46
N TRP A 83 43.43 5.34 -12.04
CA TRP A 83 42.67 5.76 -13.22
C TRP A 83 43.13 5.01 -14.47
N GLU A 84 44.45 4.91 -14.68
CA GLU A 84 45.04 4.16 -15.80
C GLU A 84 44.60 2.69 -15.77
N ARG A 85 44.67 2.05 -14.58
CA ARG A 85 44.23 0.66 -14.39
C ARG A 85 42.74 0.45 -14.71
N TYR A 86 41.89 1.43 -14.42
CA TYR A 86 40.45 1.31 -14.62
C TYR A 86 40.02 1.62 -16.05
N THR A 87 40.52 2.72 -16.60
CA THR A 87 40.10 3.27 -17.90
C THR A 87 40.95 2.77 -19.08
N GLY A 88 42.15 2.24 -18.81
CA GLY A 88 43.11 1.89 -19.84
C GLY A 88 43.85 3.07 -20.47
N GLN A 89 43.53 4.32 -20.09
CA GLN A 89 44.26 5.49 -20.58
C GLN A 89 45.71 5.47 -20.09
N SER A 90 46.64 5.82 -20.97
CA SER A 90 48.04 6.12 -20.63
C SER A 90 48.18 7.51 -20.01
N TRP A 91 49.27 7.75 -19.28
CA TRP A 91 49.57 9.09 -18.74
C TRP A 91 49.52 10.20 -19.80
N SER A 92 50.01 9.93 -21.01
CA SER A 92 49.96 10.89 -22.12
C SER A 92 48.55 11.29 -22.53
N GLU A 93 47.58 10.40 -22.34
CA GLU A 93 46.18 10.61 -22.75
C GLU A 93 45.37 11.31 -21.66
N HIS A 94 45.61 11.00 -20.38
CA HIS A 94 44.79 11.54 -19.28
C HIS A 94 45.37 12.77 -18.57
N ARG A 95 46.63 13.14 -18.85
CA ARG A 95 47.28 14.34 -18.29
C ARG A 95 46.46 15.62 -18.51
N TYR A 96 46.61 16.57 -17.61
CA TYR A 96 45.84 17.81 -17.55
C TYR A 96 44.33 17.56 -17.48
N ARG A 97 43.61 17.79 -18.58
CA ARG A 97 42.15 17.55 -18.72
C ARG A 97 41.83 16.34 -19.61
N GLY A 98 42.83 15.56 -20.01
CA GLY A 98 42.66 14.43 -20.92
C GLY A 98 41.80 13.29 -20.36
N TRP A 99 41.65 13.22 -19.03
CA TRP A 99 40.77 12.28 -18.33
C TRP A 99 39.29 12.41 -18.77
N LEU A 100 38.84 13.59 -19.20
CA LEU A 100 37.47 13.81 -19.69
C LEU A 100 37.13 12.95 -20.92
N GLN A 101 38.15 12.49 -21.67
CA GLN A 101 37.93 11.62 -22.82
C GLN A 101 37.37 10.25 -22.43
N ALA A 102 37.72 9.75 -21.24
CA ALA A 102 37.17 8.50 -20.71
C ALA A 102 35.76 8.67 -20.11
N VAL A 103 35.29 9.91 -19.90
CA VAL A 103 33.90 10.19 -19.54
C VAL A 103 33.02 10.08 -20.78
N HIS A 104 31.83 9.52 -20.64
CA HIS A 104 30.85 9.38 -21.71
C HIS A 104 30.48 10.75 -22.29
N GLU A 105 30.38 10.86 -23.62
CA GLU A 105 30.19 12.14 -24.33
C GLU A 105 29.04 12.99 -23.78
N ALA A 106 27.89 12.37 -23.51
CA ALA A 106 26.70 13.04 -22.98
C ALA A 106 26.87 13.58 -21.55
N ASP A 107 27.84 13.07 -20.78
CA ASP A 107 28.03 13.45 -19.38
C ASP A 107 29.20 14.46 -19.24
N ARG A 108 30.04 14.64 -20.28
CA ARG A 108 31.25 15.47 -20.24
C ARG A 108 30.97 16.93 -19.91
N GLU A 109 29.97 17.52 -20.55
CA GLU A 109 29.61 18.93 -20.33
C GLU A 109 29.18 19.15 -18.89
N HIS A 110 28.25 18.34 -18.40
CA HIS A 110 27.76 18.41 -17.02
C HIS A 110 28.87 18.22 -15.98
N VAL A 111 29.70 17.18 -16.16
CA VAL A 111 30.84 16.89 -15.27
C VAL A 111 31.83 18.07 -15.26
N GLN A 112 32.13 18.64 -16.43
CA GLN A 112 33.05 19.76 -16.56
C GLN A 112 32.49 21.07 -16.00
N GLU A 113 31.21 21.37 -16.19
CA GLU A 113 30.54 22.53 -15.62
C GLU A 113 30.57 22.49 -14.09
N ARG A 114 30.17 21.36 -13.50
CA ARG A 114 30.22 21.15 -12.06
C ARG A 114 31.64 21.28 -11.51
N TRP A 115 32.63 20.79 -12.24
CA TRP A 115 34.03 20.96 -11.85
C TRP A 115 34.45 22.43 -11.85
N ASN A 116 34.08 23.18 -12.90
CA ASN A 116 34.38 24.60 -12.99
C ASN A 116 33.66 25.44 -11.92
N GLU A 117 32.51 25.01 -11.42
CA GLU A 117 31.81 25.64 -10.29
C GLU A 117 32.63 25.45 -9.01
N SER A 118 32.94 24.21 -8.64
CA SER A 118 33.72 23.88 -7.43
C SER A 118 35.10 24.54 -7.43
N GLN A 119 35.74 24.67 -8.59
CA GLN A 119 37.00 25.40 -8.72
C GLN A 119 36.89 26.90 -8.41
N ARG A 120 35.75 27.52 -8.71
CA ARG A 120 35.54 28.96 -8.54
C ARG A 120 35.23 29.33 -7.10
N ASP A 121 34.44 28.51 -6.42
CA ASP A 121 33.97 28.79 -5.06
C ASP A 121 34.75 28.03 -3.96
N GLY A 122 35.58 27.05 -4.35
CA GLY A 122 36.29 26.18 -3.40
C GLY A 122 35.37 25.22 -2.65
N SER A 123 34.18 24.94 -3.19
CA SER A 123 33.22 24.02 -2.59
C SER A 123 33.55 22.55 -2.86
N LEU A 124 32.88 21.65 -2.14
CA LEU A 124 32.90 20.21 -2.43
C LEU A 124 32.39 19.98 -3.86
N TYR A 125 33.21 19.31 -4.66
CA TYR A 125 32.78 18.77 -5.95
C TYR A 125 32.07 17.44 -5.71
N HIS A 126 30.86 17.30 -6.25
CA HIS A 126 30.11 16.05 -6.27
C HIS A 126 29.28 15.97 -7.56
N THR A 127 29.48 14.91 -8.35
CA THR A 127 28.69 14.64 -9.54
C THR A 127 28.64 13.15 -9.86
N THR A 128 27.64 12.74 -10.64
CA THR A 128 27.57 11.39 -11.18
C THR A 128 27.70 11.42 -12.69
N GLY A 129 28.31 10.39 -13.25
CA GLY A 129 28.50 10.29 -14.69
C GLY A 129 28.96 8.90 -15.08
N ARG A 130 29.11 8.66 -16.39
CA ARG A 130 29.60 7.39 -16.89
C ARG A 130 31.05 7.49 -17.31
N VAL A 131 31.87 6.55 -16.83
CA VAL A 131 33.30 6.46 -17.15
C VAL A 131 33.58 5.13 -17.84
N TRP A 132 34.45 5.17 -18.83
CA TRP A 132 34.90 3.99 -19.57
C TRP A 132 35.66 3.04 -18.65
N ASN A 133 35.30 1.75 -18.70
CA ASN A 133 36.03 0.69 -18.03
C ASN A 133 36.68 -0.21 -19.07
N ASP A 134 38.01 -0.35 -19.02
CA ASP A 134 38.72 -1.14 -20.03
C ASP A 134 38.49 -2.65 -19.88
N ALA A 135 38.40 -3.14 -18.64
CA ALA A 135 38.19 -4.57 -18.37
C ALA A 135 36.85 -5.10 -18.89
N SER A 136 35.77 -4.32 -18.73
CA SER A 136 34.42 -4.66 -19.19
C SER A 136 34.08 -4.09 -20.57
N ARG A 137 34.96 -3.24 -21.14
CA ARG A 137 34.79 -2.59 -22.44
C ARG A 137 33.45 -1.86 -22.59
N GLN A 138 32.99 -1.24 -21.50
CA GLN A 138 31.74 -0.49 -21.45
C GLN A 138 31.86 0.72 -20.53
N TYR A 139 30.94 1.67 -20.72
CA TYR A 139 30.76 2.79 -19.81
C TYR A 139 30.00 2.35 -18.56
N ARG A 140 30.54 2.67 -17.38
CA ARG A 140 30.00 2.32 -16.07
C ARG A 140 29.65 3.58 -15.28
N TYR A 141 28.63 3.51 -14.43
CA TYR A 141 28.24 4.65 -13.61
C TYR A 141 29.24 4.88 -12.50
N PHE A 142 29.56 6.14 -12.28
CA PHE A 142 30.47 6.63 -11.26
C PHE A 142 29.86 7.75 -10.47
N ASP A 143 30.24 7.77 -9.21
CA ASP A 143 30.12 8.88 -8.31
C ASP A 143 31.49 9.53 -8.12
N ALA A 144 31.56 10.83 -8.35
CA ALA A 144 32.79 11.61 -8.36
C ALA A 144 32.72 12.68 -7.29
N GLU A 145 33.61 12.60 -6.31
CA GLU A 145 33.72 13.57 -5.22
C GLU A 145 35.11 14.16 -5.15
N ALA A 146 35.25 15.46 -4.86
CA ALA A 146 36.56 16.05 -4.59
C ALA A 146 36.49 17.26 -3.65
N VAL A 147 37.56 17.41 -2.87
CA VAL A 147 37.73 18.50 -1.90
C VAL A 147 39.02 19.29 -2.19
N PRO A 148 39.02 20.61 -1.97
CA PRO A 148 40.25 21.39 -2.02
C PRO A 148 41.05 21.19 -0.73
N ILE A 149 42.36 21.02 -0.90
CA ILE A 149 43.34 21.04 0.19
C ILE A 149 43.97 22.44 0.20
N LEU A 150 43.80 23.15 1.31
CA LEU A 150 44.24 24.54 1.46
C LEU A 150 45.67 24.62 2.03
N ASP A 151 46.41 25.67 1.68
CA ASP A 151 47.67 26.04 2.32
C ASP A 151 47.45 26.86 3.61
N GLY A 152 48.54 27.28 4.26
CA GLY A 152 48.49 28.07 5.49
C GLY A 152 47.90 29.48 5.32
N ASP A 153 47.81 29.98 4.09
CA ASP A 153 47.27 31.29 3.74
C ASP A 153 45.80 31.19 3.26
N GLY A 154 45.22 29.99 3.25
CA GLY A 154 43.85 29.73 2.84
C GLY A 154 43.65 29.60 1.32
N ASN A 155 44.72 29.57 0.53
CA ASN A 155 44.63 29.34 -0.91
C ASN A 155 44.61 27.84 -1.21
N ILE A 156 44.01 27.46 -2.34
CA ILE A 156 43.98 26.05 -2.77
C ILE A 156 45.39 25.62 -3.18
N ARG A 157 45.94 24.63 -2.46
CA ARG A 157 47.22 23.99 -2.76
C ARG A 157 47.09 22.87 -3.76
N GLU A 158 46.05 22.05 -3.61
CA GLU A 158 45.77 20.90 -4.49
C GLU A 158 44.31 20.47 -4.32
N TRP A 159 43.80 19.69 -5.26
CA TRP A 159 42.52 18.99 -5.14
C TRP A 159 42.77 17.50 -4.91
N ALA A 160 41.98 16.90 -4.03
CA ALA A 160 41.98 15.46 -3.81
C ALA A 160 40.55 14.93 -3.99
N GLY A 161 40.40 13.86 -4.76
CA GLY A 161 39.10 13.32 -5.07
C GLY A 161 39.07 11.81 -5.25
N THR A 162 37.86 11.31 -5.36
CA THR A 162 37.55 9.91 -5.61
C THR A 162 36.60 9.77 -6.79
N PHE A 163 36.75 8.69 -7.55
CA PHE A 163 35.72 8.16 -8.43
C PHE A 163 35.34 6.77 -7.91
N THR A 164 34.10 6.62 -7.46
CA THR A 164 33.56 5.34 -6.97
C THR A 164 32.65 4.73 -8.03
N ASP A 165 32.95 3.51 -8.47
CA ASP A 165 32.12 2.76 -9.42
C ASP A 165 30.82 2.34 -8.71
N ILE A 166 29.70 2.91 -9.14
CA ILE A 166 28.36 2.68 -8.59
C ILE A 166 27.46 1.96 -9.61
N HIS A 167 28.05 1.28 -10.59
CA HIS A 167 27.31 0.75 -11.73
C HIS A 167 26.35 -0.37 -11.33
N GLN A 168 26.74 -1.26 -10.42
CA GLN A 168 25.88 -2.37 -10.00
C GLN A 168 24.72 -1.87 -9.14
N GLU A 169 25.01 -0.91 -8.26
CA GLU A 169 24.05 -0.22 -7.42
C GLU A 169 23.01 0.51 -8.27
N ARG A 170 23.45 1.28 -9.28
CA ARG A 170 22.56 1.97 -10.21
C ARG A 170 21.71 1.01 -11.05
N LEU A 171 22.28 -0.06 -11.57
CA LEU A 171 21.51 -1.05 -12.34
C LEU A 171 20.46 -1.75 -11.46
N ALA A 172 20.80 -2.07 -10.21
CA ALA A 172 19.86 -2.65 -9.26
C ALA A 172 18.72 -1.68 -8.92
N GLU A 173 19.01 -0.40 -8.70
CA GLU A 173 18.00 0.65 -8.47
C GLU A 173 17.03 0.78 -9.65
N ILE A 174 17.55 0.84 -10.89
CA ILE A 174 16.74 0.95 -12.09
C ILE A 174 15.86 -0.30 -12.27
N ALA A 175 16.46 -1.49 -12.15
CA ALA A 175 15.72 -2.75 -12.29
C ALA A 175 14.62 -2.90 -11.22
N LEU A 176 14.87 -2.45 -9.99
CA LEU A 176 13.88 -2.42 -8.93
C LEU A 176 12.72 -1.47 -9.28
N ALA A 177 13.03 -0.23 -9.68
CA ALA A 177 12.02 0.76 -10.06
C ALA A 177 11.15 0.28 -11.24
N GLU A 178 11.74 -0.32 -12.27
CA GLU A 178 11.01 -0.91 -13.40
C GLU A 178 10.13 -2.10 -12.98
N SER A 179 10.59 -2.92 -12.03
CA SER A 179 9.81 -4.02 -11.49
C SER A 179 8.62 -3.52 -10.68
N GLU A 180 8.81 -2.50 -9.84
CA GLU A 180 7.74 -1.87 -9.07
C GLU A 180 6.69 -1.21 -9.98
N GLN A 181 7.13 -0.48 -11.00
CA GLN A 181 6.23 0.13 -11.97
C GLN A 181 5.36 -0.92 -12.67
N ARG A 182 5.97 -1.99 -13.20
CA ARG A 182 5.22 -3.09 -13.86
C ARG A 182 4.23 -3.77 -12.91
N ALA A 183 4.62 -4.00 -11.65
CA ALA A 183 3.73 -4.58 -10.65
C ALA A 183 2.52 -3.68 -10.36
N ASN A 184 2.75 -2.37 -10.24
CA ASN A 184 1.70 -1.38 -9.99
C ASN A 184 0.73 -1.25 -11.17
N GLU A 185 1.24 -1.20 -12.40
CA GLU A 185 0.42 -1.16 -13.62
C GLU A 185 -0.45 -2.42 -13.75
N ALA A 186 0.13 -3.61 -13.51
CA ALA A 186 -0.61 -4.87 -13.52
C ALA A 186 -1.71 -4.92 -12.45
N SER A 187 -1.42 -4.44 -11.24
CA SER A 187 -2.40 -4.36 -10.14
C SER A 187 -3.56 -3.40 -10.48
N ARG A 188 -3.25 -2.25 -11.09
CA ARG A 188 -4.25 -1.28 -11.53
C ARG A 188 -5.16 -1.87 -12.61
N ALA A 189 -4.57 -2.50 -13.64
CA ALA A 189 -5.31 -3.15 -14.71
C ALA A 189 -6.21 -4.29 -14.20
N LYS A 190 -5.70 -5.12 -13.26
CA LYS A 190 -6.48 -6.16 -12.58
C LYS A 190 -7.72 -5.57 -11.89
N THR A 191 -7.55 -4.47 -11.17
CA THR A 191 -8.64 -3.83 -10.41
C THR A 191 -9.70 -3.22 -11.33
N GLU A 192 -9.27 -2.56 -12.40
CA GLU A 192 -10.18 -1.95 -13.38
C GLU A 192 -10.97 -3.01 -14.15
N PHE A 193 -10.30 -4.09 -14.59
CA PHE A 193 -10.94 -5.23 -15.22
C PHE A 193 -12.02 -5.85 -14.32
N LEU A 194 -11.69 -6.11 -13.04
CA LEU A 194 -12.66 -6.69 -12.09
C LEU A 194 -13.85 -5.75 -11.85
N SER A 195 -13.61 -4.45 -11.73
CA SER A 195 -14.69 -3.44 -11.57
C SER A 195 -15.66 -3.48 -12.74
N ASN A 196 -15.15 -3.44 -13.98
CA ASN A 196 -15.99 -3.42 -15.18
C ASN A 196 -16.74 -4.75 -15.34
N MET A 197 -16.04 -5.88 -15.18
CA MET A 197 -16.66 -7.21 -15.24
C MET A 197 -17.78 -7.39 -14.20
N SER A 198 -17.64 -6.80 -13.00
CA SER A 198 -18.70 -6.87 -12.00
C SER A 198 -19.97 -6.18 -12.45
N HIS A 199 -19.87 -5.00 -13.08
CA HIS A 199 -21.03 -4.32 -13.64
C HIS A 199 -21.66 -5.13 -14.79
N GLU A 200 -20.83 -5.65 -15.69
CA GLU A 200 -21.29 -6.44 -16.84
C GLU A 200 -21.98 -7.76 -16.43
N ILE A 201 -21.59 -8.36 -15.30
CA ILE A 201 -22.25 -9.56 -14.78
C ILE A 201 -23.46 -9.20 -13.90
N ARG A 202 -23.41 -8.11 -13.13
CA ARG A 202 -24.49 -7.71 -12.24
C ARG A 202 -25.79 -7.49 -13.00
N THR A 203 -25.74 -6.74 -14.11
CA THR A 203 -26.95 -6.34 -14.82
C THR A 203 -27.74 -7.52 -15.44
N PRO A 204 -27.15 -8.51 -16.15
CA PRO A 204 -27.89 -9.71 -16.57
C PRO A 204 -28.36 -10.56 -15.38
N MET A 205 -27.60 -10.63 -14.29
CA MET A 205 -28.02 -11.37 -13.11
C MET A 205 -29.22 -10.73 -12.41
N THR A 206 -29.26 -9.40 -12.30
CA THR A 206 -30.42 -8.67 -11.76
C THR A 206 -31.68 -8.93 -12.58
N ALA A 207 -31.57 -9.00 -13.92
CA ALA A 207 -32.69 -9.38 -14.76
C ALA A 207 -33.17 -10.82 -14.49
N VAL A 208 -32.24 -11.79 -14.47
CA VAL A 208 -32.56 -13.20 -14.18
C VAL A 208 -33.25 -13.35 -12.83
N LEU A 209 -32.72 -12.72 -11.77
CA LEU A 209 -33.32 -12.75 -10.44
C LEU A 209 -34.71 -12.11 -10.43
N GLY A 210 -34.88 -10.94 -11.04
CA GLY A 210 -36.17 -10.26 -11.08
C GLY A 210 -37.25 -11.04 -11.84
N TYR A 211 -36.91 -11.68 -12.96
CA TYR A 211 -37.86 -12.58 -13.63
C TYR A 211 -38.16 -13.82 -12.81
N THR A 212 -37.18 -14.35 -12.08
CA THR A 212 -37.39 -15.49 -11.18
C THR A 212 -38.32 -15.09 -10.03
N ASP A 213 -38.18 -13.89 -9.46
CA ASP A 213 -39.08 -13.35 -8.45
C ASP A 213 -40.51 -13.22 -8.99
N ILE A 214 -40.69 -12.66 -10.19
CA ILE A 214 -42.01 -12.56 -10.83
C ILE A 214 -42.64 -13.94 -11.01
N LEU A 215 -41.87 -14.93 -11.48
CA LEU A 215 -42.38 -16.29 -11.65
C LEU A 215 -42.73 -16.95 -10.31
N LEU A 216 -41.97 -16.67 -9.24
CA LEU A 216 -42.22 -17.20 -7.90
C LEU A 216 -43.47 -16.63 -7.22
N GLU A 217 -43.96 -15.45 -7.63
CA GLU A 217 -45.14 -14.81 -7.02
C GLU A 217 -46.43 -15.63 -7.26
N ASP A 218 -46.62 -16.14 -8.47
CA ASP A 218 -47.86 -16.84 -8.89
C ASP A 218 -47.66 -18.34 -9.14
N GLU A 219 -46.46 -18.89 -8.93
CA GLU A 219 -46.20 -20.31 -9.15
C GLU A 219 -46.76 -21.20 -8.02
N THR A 220 -47.70 -22.07 -8.42
CA THR A 220 -48.40 -23.02 -7.54
C THR A 220 -47.81 -24.43 -7.60
N ASP A 221 -47.07 -24.75 -8.67
CA ASP A 221 -46.41 -26.04 -8.83
C ASP A 221 -45.16 -26.11 -7.93
N LEU A 222 -45.13 -27.09 -7.02
CA LEU A 222 -44.08 -27.22 -6.01
C LEU A 222 -42.70 -27.51 -6.63
N ASP A 223 -42.64 -28.34 -7.68
CA ASP A 223 -41.37 -28.72 -8.32
C ASP A 223 -40.79 -27.52 -9.08
N ARG A 224 -41.63 -26.75 -9.79
CA ARG A 224 -41.20 -25.51 -10.46
C ARG A 224 -40.78 -24.44 -9.47
N ARG A 225 -41.51 -24.30 -8.37
CA ARG A 225 -41.18 -23.35 -7.30
C ARG A 225 -39.83 -23.69 -6.67
N GLU A 226 -39.53 -24.97 -6.46
CA GLU A 226 -38.22 -25.42 -6.00
C GLU A 226 -37.12 -25.05 -7.01
N HIS A 227 -37.30 -25.38 -8.29
CA HIS A 227 -36.35 -25.01 -9.35
C HIS A 227 -36.09 -23.50 -9.44
N LEU A 228 -37.14 -22.68 -9.40
CA LEU A 228 -37.03 -21.22 -9.41
C LEU A 228 -36.31 -20.72 -8.15
N THR A 229 -36.61 -21.29 -6.98
CA THR A 229 -35.91 -20.95 -5.72
C THR A 229 -34.42 -21.29 -5.81
N THR A 230 -34.06 -22.42 -6.42
CA THR A 230 -32.67 -22.82 -6.68
C THR A 230 -31.97 -21.85 -7.64
N ILE A 231 -32.62 -21.45 -8.74
CA ILE A 231 -32.08 -20.44 -9.67
C ILE A 231 -31.85 -19.11 -8.94
N HIS A 232 -32.83 -18.68 -8.15
CA HIS A 232 -32.76 -17.45 -7.37
C HIS A 232 -31.62 -17.47 -6.35
N SER A 233 -31.45 -18.57 -5.61
CA SER A 233 -30.38 -18.70 -4.62
C SER A 233 -28.99 -18.72 -5.26
N HIS A 234 -28.81 -19.45 -6.38
CA HIS A 234 -27.55 -19.45 -7.13
C HIS A 234 -27.22 -18.09 -7.75
N GLY A 235 -28.21 -17.35 -8.23
CA GLY A 235 -27.99 -16.02 -8.77
C GLY A 235 -27.55 -15.02 -7.70
N ASN A 236 -28.15 -15.07 -6.51
CA ASN A 236 -27.69 -14.27 -5.37
C ASN A 236 -26.28 -14.67 -4.92
N PHE A 237 -25.98 -15.97 -4.86
CA PHE A 237 -24.64 -16.47 -4.55
C PHE A 237 -23.57 -15.94 -5.52
N LEU A 238 -23.87 -15.90 -6.83
CA LEU A 238 -22.95 -15.35 -7.83
C LEU A 238 -22.71 -13.85 -7.63
N LEU A 239 -23.75 -13.08 -7.33
CA LEU A 239 -23.63 -11.65 -7.03
C LEU A 239 -22.80 -11.40 -5.78
N GLU A 240 -22.99 -12.18 -4.72
CA GLU A 240 -22.17 -12.14 -3.50
C GLU A 240 -20.70 -12.44 -3.83
N LEU A 241 -20.42 -13.49 -4.59
CA LEU A 241 -19.06 -13.86 -5.00
C LEU A 241 -18.35 -12.75 -5.78
N ILE A 242 -19.06 -12.11 -6.70
CA ILE A 242 -18.51 -10.99 -7.49
C ILE A 242 -18.23 -9.78 -6.59
N ASN A 243 -19.16 -9.45 -5.69
CA ASN A 243 -18.96 -8.34 -4.75
C ASN A 243 -17.78 -8.63 -3.81
N ASP A 244 -17.60 -9.88 -3.35
CA ASP A 244 -16.47 -10.30 -2.54
C ASP A 244 -15.14 -10.13 -3.30
N ILE A 245 -15.08 -10.55 -4.58
CA ILE A 245 -13.89 -10.38 -5.43
C ILE A 245 -13.56 -8.90 -5.62
N LEU A 246 -14.57 -8.07 -5.86
CA LEU A 246 -14.39 -6.63 -5.98
C LEU A 246 -13.84 -6.00 -4.70
N ASP A 247 -14.44 -6.35 -3.56
CA ASP A 247 -14.02 -5.82 -2.26
C ASP A 247 -12.57 -6.23 -1.98
N LEU A 248 -12.21 -7.50 -2.21
CA LEU A 248 -10.83 -7.97 -2.08
C LEU A 248 -9.88 -7.20 -3.01
N SER A 249 -10.26 -7.00 -4.28
CA SER A 249 -9.42 -6.26 -5.24
C SER A 249 -9.22 -4.80 -4.85
N LYS A 250 -10.26 -4.13 -4.32
CA LYS A 250 -10.16 -2.73 -3.85
C LYS A 250 -9.25 -2.62 -2.63
N ILE A 251 -9.31 -3.60 -1.74
CA ILE A 251 -8.46 -3.70 -0.56
C ILE A 251 -6.99 -3.92 -0.97
N GLU A 252 -6.72 -4.88 -1.86
CA GLU A 252 -5.35 -5.17 -2.35
C GLU A 252 -4.73 -3.98 -3.05
N ALA A 253 -5.53 -3.20 -3.79
CA ALA A 253 -5.08 -2.00 -4.48
C ALA A 253 -4.97 -0.75 -3.58
N GLY A 254 -5.28 -0.85 -2.29
CA GLY A 254 -5.30 0.29 -1.37
C GLY A 254 -6.35 1.36 -1.69
N LYS A 255 -7.36 1.02 -2.51
CA LYS A 255 -8.43 1.94 -2.96
C LYS A 255 -9.66 1.93 -2.04
N LEU A 256 -9.70 1.04 -1.05
CA LEU A 256 -10.80 1.00 -0.10
C LEU A 256 -10.58 2.06 0.99
N GLU A 257 -11.37 3.11 0.98
CA GLU A 257 -11.35 4.14 2.02
C GLU A 257 -12.28 3.79 3.18
N ILE A 258 -11.79 3.98 4.42
CA ILE A 258 -12.57 3.86 5.65
C ILE A 258 -13.23 5.21 5.92
N LEU A 259 -14.57 5.24 5.95
CA LEU A 259 -15.32 6.45 6.24
C LEU A 259 -15.60 6.51 7.74
N VAL A 260 -14.76 7.24 8.46
CA VAL A 260 -14.90 7.42 9.91
C VAL A 260 -16.03 8.40 10.20
N GLU A 261 -17.13 7.90 10.78
CA GLU A 261 -18.27 8.70 11.21
C GLU A 261 -18.71 8.33 12.64
N PRO A 262 -19.29 9.27 13.41
CA PRO A 262 -19.83 8.97 14.72
C PRO A 262 -21.13 8.17 14.60
N PHE A 263 -21.24 7.02 15.27
CA PHE A 263 -22.47 6.22 15.29
C PHE A 263 -22.70 5.49 16.62
N SER A 264 -23.96 5.11 16.86
CA SER A 264 -24.36 4.32 18.02
C SER A 264 -24.07 2.85 17.81
N LEU A 265 -23.17 2.29 18.64
CA LEU A 265 -22.85 0.87 18.62
C LEU A 265 -24.09 0.01 18.90
N GLN A 266 -24.96 0.47 19.80
CA GLN A 266 -26.16 -0.27 20.20
C GLN A 266 -27.15 -0.37 19.04
N GLU A 267 -27.37 0.71 18.29
CA GLU A 267 -28.24 0.70 17.10
C GLU A 267 -27.69 -0.22 16.01
N LEU A 268 -26.39 -0.14 15.75
CA LEU A 268 -25.74 -0.99 14.75
C LEU A 268 -25.87 -2.49 15.08
N VAL A 269 -25.59 -2.87 16.33
CA VAL A 269 -25.71 -4.27 16.77
C VAL A 269 -27.18 -4.73 16.75
N GLU A 270 -28.12 -3.87 17.11
CA GLU A 270 -29.55 -4.16 17.08
C GLU A 270 -30.07 -4.35 15.64
N ASP A 271 -29.61 -3.55 14.68
CA ASP A 271 -29.95 -3.75 13.28
C ASP A 271 -29.41 -5.09 12.75
N VAL A 272 -28.16 -5.43 13.09
CA VAL A 272 -27.58 -6.72 12.74
C VAL A 272 -28.39 -7.85 13.38
N ARG A 273 -28.81 -7.70 14.64
CA ARG A 273 -29.67 -8.67 15.33
C ARG A 273 -30.97 -8.90 14.56
N ARG A 274 -31.67 -7.83 14.18
CA ARG A 274 -32.95 -7.91 13.46
C ARG A 274 -32.80 -8.65 12.13
N LEU A 275 -31.75 -8.34 11.39
CA LEU A 275 -31.46 -8.97 10.10
C LEU A 275 -31.13 -10.47 10.26
N MET A 276 -30.23 -10.81 11.19
CA MET A 276 -29.72 -12.17 11.35
C MET A 276 -30.70 -13.08 12.09
N ARG A 277 -31.61 -12.53 12.90
CA ARG A 277 -32.64 -13.30 13.61
C ARG A 277 -33.54 -14.07 12.65
N VAL A 278 -33.98 -13.46 11.55
CA VAL A 278 -34.85 -14.11 10.55
C VAL A 278 -34.16 -15.35 9.97
N LYS A 279 -32.86 -15.25 9.66
CA LYS A 279 -32.06 -16.37 9.15
C LYS A 279 -31.86 -17.46 10.22
N ALA A 280 -31.57 -17.07 11.46
CA ALA A 280 -31.38 -18.01 12.55
C ALA A 280 -32.68 -18.76 12.90
N GLU A 281 -33.81 -18.07 12.97
CA GLU A 281 -35.13 -18.66 13.24
C GLU A 281 -35.55 -19.63 12.13
N ALA A 282 -35.28 -19.30 10.86
CA ALA A 282 -35.54 -20.20 9.73
C ALA A 282 -34.76 -21.53 9.82
N GLN A 283 -33.62 -21.55 10.51
CA GLN A 283 -32.84 -22.77 10.78
C GLN A 283 -33.04 -23.32 12.20
N GLY A 284 -33.98 -22.78 12.98
CA GLY A 284 -34.26 -23.24 14.35
C GLY A 284 -33.16 -22.93 15.37
N LEU A 285 -32.29 -21.95 15.09
CA LEU A 285 -31.18 -21.55 15.96
C LEU A 285 -31.54 -20.36 16.85
N SER A 286 -31.00 -20.33 18.06
CA SER A 286 -31.14 -19.18 18.97
C SER A 286 -29.97 -18.19 18.81
N LEU A 287 -30.28 -16.90 18.60
CA LEU A 287 -29.28 -15.83 18.53
C LEU A 287 -29.33 -14.96 19.79
N LEU A 288 -28.26 -14.98 20.57
CA LEU A 288 -28.12 -14.26 21.84
C LEU A 288 -27.11 -13.11 21.70
N ILE A 289 -27.45 -11.92 22.18
CA ILE A 289 -26.52 -10.78 22.24
C ILE A 289 -26.24 -10.42 23.69
N ARG A 290 -24.97 -10.31 24.04
CA ARG A 290 -24.48 -9.97 25.38
C ARG A 290 -23.52 -8.79 25.29
N TYR A 291 -23.61 -7.93 26.29
CA TYR A 291 -22.63 -6.86 26.50
C TYR A 291 -21.89 -7.13 27.80
N ASP A 292 -20.58 -7.12 27.72
CA ASP A 292 -19.70 -7.29 28.87
C ASP A 292 -19.17 -5.92 29.31
N GLY A 293 -19.71 -5.42 30.43
CA GLY A 293 -19.41 -4.11 30.96
C GLY A 293 -20.17 -2.96 30.30
N GLU A 294 -19.61 -1.75 30.45
CA GLU A 294 -20.13 -0.52 29.85
C GLU A 294 -19.45 -0.26 28.52
N VAL A 295 -20.22 0.22 27.54
CA VAL A 295 -19.71 0.58 26.21
C VAL A 295 -19.98 2.05 25.93
N PRO A 296 -19.14 2.74 25.13
CA PRO A 296 -19.42 4.11 24.71
C PRO A 296 -20.73 4.20 23.94
N LEU A 297 -21.54 5.22 24.23
CA LEU A 297 -22.80 5.47 23.51
C LEU A 297 -22.58 5.72 22.01
N LEU A 298 -21.53 6.48 21.68
CA LEU A 298 -21.09 6.82 20.34
C LEU A 298 -19.63 6.40 20.15
N ILE A 299 -19.30 5.89 18.97
CA ILE A 299 -17.93 5.60 18.55
C ILE A 299 -17.66 6.23 17.18
N GLN A 300 -16.40 6.54 16.89
CA GLN A 300 -15.95 7.04 15.60
C GLN A 300 -15.25 5.90 14.85
N SER A 301 -15.95 5.31 13.89
CA SER A 301 -15.43 4.25 13.03
C SER A 301 -16.27 4.18 11.75
N ASP A 302 -16.11 3.14 10.94
CA ASP A 302 -16.95 2.94 9.75
C ASP A 302 -18.08 1.93 10.04
N PRO A 303 -19.33 2.37 10.25
CA PRO A 303 -20.43 1.49 10.60
C PRO A 303 -20.76 0.50 9.49
N LYS A 304 -20.55 0.85 8.21
CA LYS A 304 -20.80 -0.06 7.09
C LYS A 304 -19.85 -1.24 7.14
N ARG A 305 -18.56 -0.99 7.39
CA ARG A 305 -17.55 -2.07 7.48
C ARG A 305 -17.68 -2.91 8.72
N VAL A 306 -17.99 -2.30 9.88
CA VAL A 306 -18.27 -3.06 11.11
C VAL A 306 -19.48 -3.96 10.91
N ARG A 307 -20.57 -3.45 10.33
CA ARG A 307 -21.77 -4.22 9.97
C ARG A 307 -21.43 -5.38 9.03
N GLN A 308 -20.62 -5.14 8.00
CA GLN A 308 -20.18 -6.16 7.05
C GLN A 308 -19.42 -7.31 7.73
N VAL A 309 -18.48 -7.00 8.64
CA VAL A 309 -17.75 -8.01 9.42
C VAL A 309 -18.71 -8.83 10.29
N LEU A 310 -19.63 -8.17 11.00
CA LEU A 310 -20.60 -8.84 11.87
C LEU A 310 -21.55 -9.76 11.09
N ILE A 311 -22.11 -9.30 9.97
CA ILE A 311 -23.00 -10.11 9.12
C ILE A 311 -22.27 -11.33 8.60
N ASN A 312 -21.01 -11.19 8.15
CA ASN A 312 -20.24 -12.32 7.64
C ASN A 312 -19.95 -13.36 8.75
N LEU A 313 -19.49 -12.92 9.93
CA LEU A 313 -19.17 -13.85 11.01
C LEU A 313 -20.41 -14.54 11.60
N ILE A 314 -21.51 -13.80 11.82
CA ILE A 314 -22.77 -14.38 12.29
C ILE A 314 -23.39 -15.26 11.21
N GLY A 315 -23.27 -14.88 9.93
CA GLY A 315 -23.73 -15.68 8.80
C GLY A 315 -23.01 -17.03 8.72
N ASN A 316 -21.69 -17.03 8.91
CA ASN A 316 -20.92 -18.27 9.00
C ASN A 316 -21.33 -19.10 10.23
N ALA A 317 -21.54 -18.48 11.38
CA ALA A 317 -22.02 -19.18 12.59
C ALA A 317 -23.38 -19.88 12.37
N ILE A 318 -24.33 -19.21 11.72
CA ILE A 318 -25.64 -19.79 11.33
C ILE A 318 -25.42 -20.96 10.38
N LYS A 319 -24.66 -20.72 9.30
CA LYS A 319 -24.43 -21.71 8.25
C LYS A 319 -23.77 -23.00 8.74
N PHE A 320 -22.88 -22.95 9.72
CA PHE A 320 -22.13 -24.12 10.20
C PHE A 320 -22.67 -24.72 11.51
N THR A 321 -23.87 -24.31 11.93
CA THR A 321 -24.55 -24.84 13.12
C THR A 321 -25.89 -25.44 12.75
N ASP A 322 -26.02 -26.76 12.81
CA ASP A 322 -27.28 -27.44 12.48
C ASP A 322 -28.31 -27.33 13.62
N TYR A 323 -27.85 -27.34 14.88
CA TYR A 323 -28.69 -27.18 16.06
C TYR A 323 -27.93 -26.48 17.20
N GLY A 324 -28.64 -25.68 18.00
CA GLY A 324 -28.09 -25.04 19.20
C GLY A 324 -28.21 -23.52 19.22
N SER A 325 -27.11 -22.85 19.54
CA SER A 325 -27.13 -21.41 19.81
C SER A 325 -25.91 -20.68 19.28
N ILE A 326 -26.14 -19.43 18.89
CA ILE A 326 -25.12 -18.48 18.47
C ILE A 326 -25.15 -17.32 19.45
N SER A 327 -23.99 -16.88 19.91
CA SER A 327 -23.86 -15.73 20.79
C SER A 327 -22.91 -14.68 20.23
N LEU A 328 -23.35 -13.42 20.27
CA LEU A 328 -22.51 -12.24 20.05
C LEU A 328 -22.24 -11.57 21.40
N THR A 329 -20.98 -11.50 21.81
CA THR A 329 -20.55 -10.74 23.00
C THR A 329 -19.80 -9.49 22.56
N VAL A 330 -20.14 -8.33 23.13
CA VAL A 330 -19.51 -7.04 22.86
C VAL A 330 -18.92 -6.49 24.16
N ALA A 331 -17.64 -6.16 24.15
CA ALA A 331 -16.92 -5.61 25.31
C ALA A 331 -16.11 -4.38 24.90
N TYR A 332 -16.00 -3.40 25.79
CA TYR A 332 -15.14 -2.22 25.58
C TYR A 332 -13.93 -2.26 26.51
N ALA A 333 -12.75 -2.11 25.92
CA ALA A 333 -11.47 -2.08 26.62
C ALA A 333 -11.00 -0.62 26.72
N ALA A 334 -11.19 0.00 27.89
CA ALA A 334 -10.89 1.42 28.12
C ALA A 334 -9.39 1.75 28.11
N ASP A 335 -8.53 0.77 28.40
CA ASP A 335 -7.07 0.88 28.39
C ASP A 335 -6.50 1.06 26.98
N THR A 336 -7.07 0.36 26.01
CA THR A 336 -6.65 0.36 24.60
C THR A 336 -7.58 1.18 23.72
N ASN A 337 -8.70 1.65 24.28
CA ASN A 337 -9.78 2.32 23.57
C ASN A 337 -10.25 1.51 22.35
N LYS A 338 -10.47 0.21 22.57
CA LYS A 338 -10.91 -0.74 21.54
C LYS A 338 -12.20 -1.42 21.94
N LEU A 339 -13.03 -1.69 20.94
CA LEU A 339 -14.17 -2.59 21.10
C LEU A 339 -13.75 -4.00 20.69
N LYS A 340 -14.10 -4.97 21.51
CA LYS A 340 -13.96 -6.40 21.24
C LYS A 340 -15.34 -6.98 20.95
N PHE A 341 -15.44 -7.68 19.84
CA PHE A 341 -16.59 -8.48 19.45
C PHE A 341 -16.20 -9.94 19.46
N GLU A 342 -17.11 -10.79 19.92
CA GLU A 342 -16.93 -12.23 19.93
C GLU A 342 -18.20 -12.89 19.40
N VAL A 343 -18.08 -13.64 18.31
CA VAL A 343 -19.14 -14.48 17.74
C VAL A 343 -18.79 -15.92 18.07
N ALA A 344 -19.61 -16.57 18.88
CA ALA A 344 -19.45 -17.98 19.23
C ALA A 344 -20.66 -18.80 18.75
N ASP A 345 -20.39 -19.96 18.19
CA ASP A 345 -21.37 -20.94 17.73
C ASP A 345 -21.18 -22.30 18.42
N SER A 346 -22.20 -23.14 18.38
CA SER A 346 -22.17 -24.53 18.86
C SER A 346 -22.12 -25.54 17.72
N GLY A 347 -21.57 -25.14 16.57
CA GLY A 347 -21.60 -25.91 15.33
C GLY A 347 -20.53 -27.00 15.22
N ILE A 348 -20.23 -27.40 13.99
CA ILE A 348 -19.31 -28.51 13.67
C ILE A 348 -17.86 -28.27 14.13
N GLY A 349 -17.49 -27.03 14.42
CA GLY A 349 -16.13 -26.63 14.75
C GLY A 349 -15.14 -26.79 13.59
N ILE A 350 -13.87 -26.44 13.84
CA ILE A 350 -12.83 -26.31 12.83
C ILE A 350 -11.57 -27.07 13.27
N SER A 351 -11.07 -27.96 12.42
CA SER A 351 -9.82 -28.69 12.68
C SER A 351 -8.59 -27.77 12.66
N ASN A 352 -7.49 -28.18 13.30
CA ASN A 352 -6.25 -27.39 13.30
C ASN A 352 -5.66 -27.21 11.89
N GLN A 353 -5.84 -28.18 10.99
CA GLN A 353 -5.44 -28.04 9.59
C GLN A 353 -6.24 -26.95 8.87
N GLN A 354 -7.57 -26.92 9.08
CA GLN A 354 -8.44 -25.88 8.51
C GLN A 354 -8.16 -24.49 9.09
N LYS A 355 -7.86 -24.37 10.39
CA LYS A 355 -7.49 -23.08 11.02
C LYS A 355 -6.31 -22.40 10.32
N SER A 356 -5.29 -23.18 9.92
CA SER A 356 -4.10 -22.64 9.25
C SER A 356 -4.39 -22.00 7.88
N ARG A 357 -5.49 -22.42 7.24
CA ARG A 357 -5.89 -21.94 5.91
C ARG A 357 -7.13 -21.04 5.95
N LEU A 358 -7.67 -20.74 7.12
CA LEU A 358 -8.98 -20.10 7.28
C LEU A 358 -9.03 -18.66 6.75
N PHE A 359 -7.89 -17.98 6.76
CA PHE A 359 -7.73 -16.61 6.25
C PHE A 359 -6.96 -16.57 4.92
N GLN A 360 -6.90 -17.68 4.18
CA GLN A 360 -6.36 -17.72 2.83
C GLN A 360 -7.49 -17.59 1.80
N ALA A 361 -7.26 -16.82 0.74
CA ALA A 361 -8.27 -16.62 -0.31
C ALA A 361 -8.62 -17.96 -0.98
N PHE A 362 -9.92 -18.17 -1.24
CA PHE A 362 -10.48 -19.37 -1.86
C PHE A 362 -10.24 -20.68 -1.06
N SER A 363 -9.81 -20.58 0.19
CA SER A 363 -9.70 -21.74 1.06
C SER A 363 -11.07 -22.14 1.57
N GLN A 364 -11.53 -23.32 1.16
CA GLN A 364 -12.74 -23.97 1.67
C GLN A 364 -12.34 -25.33 2.26
N GLY A 365 -12.83 -25.65 3.45
CA GLY A 365 -12.60 -26.95 4.09
C GLY A 365 -13.04 -28.11 3.18
N ASP A 366 -12.37 -29.26 3.31
CA ASP A 366 -12.41 -30.43 2.42
C ASP A 366 -13.70 -30.68 1.60
N GLY A 367 -13.50 -31.22 0.39
CA GLY A 367 -14.49 -31.35 -0.71
C GLY A 367 -15.83 -32.06 -0.43
N THR A 368 -16.08 -32.55 0.78
CA THR A 368 -17.35 -33.11 1.24
C THR A 368 -18.28 -32.06 1.86
N ILE A 369 -17.76 -31.03 2.55
CA ILE A 369 -18.57 -29.97 3.22
C ILE A 369 -19.04 -28.90 2.22
N THR A 370 -18.35 -28.78 1.09
CA THR A 370 -18.61 -27.80 0.03
C THR A 370 -19.87 -28.08 -0.78
N ARG A 371 -20.37 -29.33 -0.80
CA ARG A 371 -21.63 -29.69 -1.49
C ARG A 371 -22.88 -29.24 -0.73
N ASP A 372 -22.83 -29.24 0.60
CA ASP A 372 -24.03 -28.99 1.42
C ASP A 372 -24.13 -27.52 1.89
N TYR A 373 -23.00 -26.80 2.03
CA TYR A 373 -23.01 -25.48 2.70
C TYR A 373 -22.55 -24.28 1.88
N GLY A 374 -22.09 -24.42 0.62
CA GLY A 374 -21.87 -23.32 -0.36
C GLY A 374 -21.29 -21.99 0.16
N GLY A 375 -20.00 -21.69 -0.08
CA GLY A 375 -19.38 -20.40 0.30
C GLY A 375 -18.43 -19.88 -0.78
N THR A 376 -18.01 -18.62 -0.70
CA THR A 376 -17.01 -18.03 -1.61
C THR A 376 -15.58 -18.31 -1.15
N GLY A 377 -15.38 -18.56 0.15
CA GLY A 377 -14.05 -18.65 0.78
C GLY A 377 -13.32 -17.29 0.85
N LEU A 378 -13.99 -16.20 0.49
CA LEU A 378 -13.45 -14.85 0.47
C LEU A 378 -13.91 -14.02 1.68
N GLY A 379 -15.12 -14.26 2.18
CA GLY A 379 -15.71 -13.47 3.27
C GLY A 379 -14.81 -13.34 4.50
N LEU A 380 -14.19 -14.42 4.98
CA LEU A 380 -13.28 -14.37 6.13
C LEU A 380 -11.99 -13.58 5.87
N VAL A 381 -11.46 -13.66 4.65
CA VAL A 381 -10.29 -12.88 4.22
C VAL A 381 -10.64 -11.39 4.17
N ILE A 382 -11.80 -11.05 3.60
CA ILE A 382 -12.32 -9.67 3.57
C ILE A 382 -12.53 -9.17 5.00
N SER A 383 -13.17 -9.95 5.87
CA SER A 383 -13.33 -9.60 7.28
C SER A 383 -12.01 -9.34 7.99
N GLN A 384 -10.98 -10.16 7.78
CA GLN A 384 -9.65 -9.93 8.35
C GLN A 384 -9.03 -8.62 7.88
N ARG A 385 -9.11 -8.33 6.57
CA ARG A 385 -8.58 -7.09 6.00
C ARG A 385 -9.34 -5.86 6.49
N LEU A 386 -10.68 -5.91 6.51
CA LEU A 386 -11.53 -4.85 7.06
C LEU A 386 -11.19 -4.56 8.52
N VAL A 387 -11.06 -5.60 9.35
CA VAL A 387 -10.69 -5.45 10.77
C VAL A 387 -9.31 -4.80 10.92
N THR A 388 -8.36 -5.15 10.05
CA THR A 388 -7.01 -4.54 10.08
C THR A 388 -7.08 -3.06 9.73
N MET A 389 -7.85 -2.68 8.70
CA MET A 389 -8.06 -1.27 8.32
C MET A 389 -8.83 -0.48 9.39
N LEU A 390 -9.70 -1.15 10.16
CA LEU A 390 -10.39 -0.57 11.34
C LEU A 390 -9.50 -0.50 12.60
N GLY A 391 -8.18 -0.76 12.48
CA GLY A 391 -7.22 -0.65 13.58
C GLY A 391 -7.22 -1.84 14.57
N GLY A 392 -7.78 -2.97 14.17
CA GLY A 392 -7.94 -4.15 15.01
C GLY A 392 -7.30 -5.42 14.47
N LYS A 393 -7.62 -6.53 15.13
CA LYS A 393 -7.19 -7.89 14.78
C LYS A 393 -8.33 -8.87 14.96
N ILE A 394 -8.40 -9.88 14.09
CA ILE A 394 -9.31 -11.03 14.19
C ILE A 394 -8.54 -12.30 14.58
N THR A 395 -9.12 -13.12 15.44
CA THR A 395 -8.60 -14.41 15.92
C THR A 395 -9.72 -15.44 15.98
N VAL A 396 -9.37 -16.72 15.95
CA VAL A 396 -10.33 -17.83 16.01
C VAL A 396 -9.84 -18.90 16.99
N GLU A 397 -10.76 -19.35 17.83
CA GLU A 397 -10.63 -20.52 18.70
C GLU A 397 -11.75 -21.49 18.33
N SER A 398 -11.45 -22.77 18.17
CA SER A 398 -12.46 -23.75 17.77
C SER A 398 -11.99 -25.16 18.07
N THR A 399 -12.92 -26.04 18.44
CA THR A 399 -12.67 -27.47 18.62
C THR A 399 -13.68 -28.22 17.75
N PRO A 400 -13.26 -29.22 16.95
CA PRO A 400 -14.20 -30.04 16.18
C PRO A 400 -15.29 -30.63 17.08
N GLY A 401 -16.55 -30.43 16.71
CA GLY A 401 -17.74 -30.89 17.43
C GLY A 401 -18.19 -30.02 18.61
N GLU A 402 -17.44 -28.98 19.00
CA GLU A 402 -17.82 -28.06 20.09
C GLU A 402 -18.14 -26.63 19.60
N GLY A 403 -18.00 -26.38 18.30
CA GLY A 403 -18.25 -25.08 17.66
C GLY A 403 -17.01 -24.20 17.51
N SER A 404 -17.24 -22.94 17.11
CA SER A 404 -16.20 -21.96 16.83
C SER A 404 -16.43 -20.65 17.58
N ARG A 405 -15.35 -19.94 17.88
CA ARG A 405 -15.33 -18.64 18.55
C ARG A 405 -14.42 -17.70 17.77
N PHE A 406 -15.03 -16.76 17.06
CA PHE A 406 -14.36 -15.70 16.33
C PHE A 406 -14.33 -14.44 17.17
N GLN A 407 -13.14 -13.90 17.42
CA GLN A 407 -12.96 -12.65 18.14
C GLN A 407 -12.35 -11.62 17.21
N PHE A 408 -12.90 -10.41 17.19
CA PHE A 408 -12.24 -9.30 16.49
C PHE A 408 -12.31 -8.02 17.31
N THR A 409 -11.38 -7.12 17.03
CA THR A 409 -11.31 -5.80 17.67
C THR A 409 -11.45 -4.68 16.64
N ILE A 410 -11.90 -3.50 17.06
CA ILE A 410 -11.89 -2.27 16.24
C ILE A 410 -11.47 -1.08 17.10
N GLN A 411 -10.87 -0.08 16.49
CA GLN A 411 -10.61 1.22 17.14
C GLN A 411 -11.92 2.02 17.21
N THR A 412 -12.18 2.65 18.35
CA THR A 412 -13.40 3.44 18.61
C THR A 412 -13.24 4.93 18.30
N GLY A 413 -12.05 5.37 17.90
CA GLY A 413 -11.68 6.79 17.79
C GLY A 413 -11.67 7.50 19.15
N ASP A 414 -11.79 8.82 19.18
CA ASP A 414 -11.83 9.55 20.45
C ASP A 414 -13.22 9.45 21.10
N VAL A 415 -13.30 8.74 22.22
CA VAL A 415 -14.52 8.57 23.02
C VAL A 415 -14.44 9.26 24.39
N SER A 416 -13.42 10.11 24.61
CA SER A 416 -13.17 10.76 25.90
C SER A 416 -14.34 11.62 26.40
N GLN A 417 -15.15 12.16 25.50
CA GLN A 417 -16.33 12.99 25.80
C GLN A 417 -17.66 12.21 25.73
N THR A 418 -17.61 10.89 25.55
CA THR A 418 -18.81 10.07 25.37
C THR A 418 -19.17 9.35 26.66
N PRO A 419 -20.44 9.40 27.12
CA PRO A 419 -20.85 8.65 28.29
C PRO A 419 -20.75 7.15 28.03
N LEU A 420 -20.16 6.44 28.99
CA LEU A 420 -20.23 4.99 29.06
C LEU A 420 -21.62 4.59 29.55
N VAL A 421 -22.29 3.73 28.79
CA VAL A 421 -23.64 3.26 29.10
C VAL A 421 -23.63 1.75 29.28
N LYS A 422 -24.37 1.26 30.28
CA LYS A 422 -24.72 -0.16 30.36
C LYS A 422 -25.82 -0.43 29.35
N PRO A 423 -25.57 -1.23 28.30
CA PRO A 423 -26.60 -1.56 27.32
C PRO A 423 -27.74 -2.27 28.03
N ARG A 424 -28.97 -1.84 27.78
CA ARG A 424 -30.15 -2.38 28.46
C ARG A 424 -30.28 -3.88 28.10
N LYS A 425 -30.34 -4.75 29.12
CA LYS A 425 -30.74 -6.16 28.93
C LYS A 425 -32.10 -6.17 28.26
N THR A 426 -32.16 -6.58 27.00
CA THR A 426 -33.45 -6.80 26.34
C THR A 426 -33.95 -8.18 26.79
N ILE A 427 -34.48 -8.24 28.01
CA ILE A 427 -35.53 -9.21 28.36
C ILE A 427 -36.81 -8.58 27.81
N GLY A 428 -37.54 -9.34 27.01
CA GLY A 428 -38.69 -8.86 26.24
C GLY A 428 -39.61 -7.97 27.08
N CYS A 429 -39.99 -6.83 26.50
CA CYS A 429 -41.24 -6.20 26.86
C CYS A 429 -41.75 -5.35 25.70
N GLU A 430 -43.04 -5.50 25.49
CA GLU A 430 -43.90 -4.77 24.59
C GLU A 430 -43.88 -3.25 24.84
N ILE A 431 -43.96 -2.55 23.71
CA ILE A 431 -44.54 -1.21 23.49
C ILE A 431 -43.75 -0.01 24.04
N ALA A 432 -42.97 0.59 23.14
CA ALA A 432 -43.09 2.01 22.86
C ALA A 432 -43.48 2.19 21.39
N SER A 433 -44.75 1.91 21.11
CA SER A 433 -45.48 2.65 20.08
C SER A 433 -45.30 4.15 20.32
N GLN A 434 -45.12 4.93 19.26
CA GLN A 434 -44.94 6.40 19.22
C GLN A 434 -43.50 6.91 19.13
N ALA A 435 -42.77 6.40 18.14
CA ALA A 435 -42.15 7.27 17.16
C ALA A 435 -42.40 6.65 15.79
N ASN A 436 -43.64 6.78 15.32
CA ASN A 436 -43.91 6.80 13.89
C ASN A 436 -43.03 7.90 13.30
N LEU A 437 -41.80 7.56 12.89
CA LEU A 437 -41.39 7.99 11.57
C LEU A 437 -42.49 7.45 10.68
N GLN A 438 -43.40 8.35 10.28
CA GLN A 438 -44.29 8.10 9.17
C GLN A 438 -43.40 7.84 7.94
N ILE A 439 -42.87 6.63 7.81
CA ILE A 439 -42.94 5.95 6.54
C ILE A 439 -44.42 5.67 6.43
N GLY A 440 -45.16 6.65 5.90
CA GLY A 440 -46.57 6.50 5.71
C GLY A 440 -46.79 5.16 5.03
N ASN A 441 -47.75 4.38 5.53
CA ASN A 441 -48.56 3.55 4.67
C ASN A 441 -49.25 4.49 3.68
N ASN A 442 -48.46 5.00 2.73
CA ASN A 442 -48.88 5.73 1.55
C ASN A 442 -49.25 4.71 0.47
N SER A 443 -49.91 3.61 0.85
CA SER A 443 -50.71 2.81 -0.06
C SER A 443 -51.82 3.64 -0.72
N GLY A 444 -52.04 4.88 -0.27
CA GLY A 444 -52.90 5.88 -0.92
C GLY A 444 -52.18 6.98 -1.73
N MET A 445 -50.84 7.01 -1.84
CA MET A 445 -50.12 8.18 -2.40
C MET A 445 -49.20 7.89 -3.60
N MET A 446 -49.24 6.69 -4.20
CA MET A 446 -48.67 6.45 -5.54
C MET A 446 -49.70 6.46 -6.67
N ASN A 447 -50.99 6.60 -6.37
CA ASN A 447 -52.09 6.62 -7.36
C ASN A 447 -52.04 7.82 -8.35
N ALA A 448 -51.01 8.68 -8.30
CA ALA A 448 -50.86 9.83 -9.18
C ALA A 448 -49.41 10.12 -9.65
N CYS A 449 -48.41 9.34 -9.22
CA CYS A 449 -47.02 9.59 -9.63
C CYS A 449 -46.76 9.01 -11.02
N THR A 450 -46.09 9.78 -11.86
CA THR A 450 -45.58 9.30 -13.14
C THR A 450 -44.06 9.28 -13.18
N PHE A 451 -43.51 8.10 -13.41
CA PHE A 451 -42.07 7.87 -13.48
C PHE A 451 -41.61 7.68 -14.91
N LEU A 452 -40.38 8.13 -15.20
CA LEU A 452 -39.67 7.84 -16.44
C LEU A 452 -38.55 6.85 -16.11
N ILE A 453 -38.55 5.69 -16.74
CA ILE A 453 -37.45 4.72 -16.67
C ILE A 453 -36.64 4.86 -17.95
N VAL A 454 -35.32 5.06 -17.82
CA VAL A 454 -34.39 5.17 -18.94
C VAL A 454 -33.30 4.13 -18.74
N ASP A 455 -33.30 3.14 -19.62
CA ASP A 455 -32.35 2.03 -19.62
C ASP A 455 -32.33 1.47 -21.04
N ASP A 456 -31.19 1.06 -21.58
CA ASP A 456 -31.10 0.55 -22.95
C ASP A 456 -31.54 -0.92 -23.06
N ARG A 457 -31.50 -1.65 -21.95
CA ARG A 457 -31.87 -3.05 -21.86
C ARG A 457 -33.37 -3.21 -21.61
N ARG A 458 -34.04 -3.84 -22.57
CA ARG A 458 -35.48 -4.12 -22.52
C ARG A 458 -35.91 -4.85 -21.24
N ASP A 459 -35.09 -5.79 -20.80
CA ASP A 459 -35.40 -6.65 -19.65
C ASP A 459 -35.43 -5.87 -18.34
N ILE A 460 -34.49 -4.95 -18.14
CA ILE A 460 -34.46 -4.09 -16.96
C ILE A 460 -35.63 -3.12 -16.99
N ARG A 461 -35.91 -2.49 -18.15
CA ARG A 461 -37.11 -1.63 -18.31
C ARG A 461 -38.40 -2.36 -17.97
N PHE A 462 -38.56 -3.59 -18.47
CA PHE A 462 -39.74 -4.41 -18.20
C PHE A 462 -39.88 -4.73 -16.70
N LEU A 463 -38.81 -5.19 -16.06
CA LEU A 463 -38.80 -5.51 -14.63
C LEU A 463 -39.11 -4.28 -13.77
N THR A 464 -38.39 -3.17 -13.97
CA THR A 464 -38.59 -1.94 -13.21
C THR A 464 -39.99 -1.37 -13.41
N LYS A 465 -40.53 -1.45 -14.63
CA LYS A 465 -41.91 -1.07 -14.92
C LYS A 465 -42.90 -1.93 -14.14
N HIS A 466 -42.77 -3.25 -14.21
CA HIS A 466 -43.65 -4.18 -13.52
C HIS A 466 -43.70 -3.91 -12.00
N LEU A 467 -42.53 -3.66 -11.38
CA LEU A 467 -42.42 -3.33 -9.96
C LEU A 467 -43.11 -2.00 -9.60
N LEU A 468 -42.95 -0.96 -10.43
CA LEU A 468 -43.57 0.35 -10.19
C LEU A 468 -45.07 0.37 -10.47
N GLU A 469 -45.53 -0.37 -11.48
CA GLU A 469 -46.96 -0.55 -11.79
C GLU A 469 -47.67 -1.33 -10.68
N LYS A 470 -46.99 -2.31 -10.05
CA LYS A 470 -47.48 -3.00 -8.84
C LYS A 470 -47.73 -2.06 -7.67
N TRP A 471 -47.06 -0.91 -7.63
CA TRP A 471 -47.30 0.17 -6.68
C TRP A 471 -48.28 1.23 -7.18
N ASN A 472 -49.06 0.95 -8.23
CA ASN A 472 -50.01 1.85 -8.88
C ASN A 472 -49.41 3.13 -9.49
N ALA A 473 -48.10 3.16 -9.77
CA ALA A 473 -47.47 4.28 -10.47
C ALA A 473 -47.70 4.20 -11.98
N SER A 474 -47.83 5.35 -12.65
CA SER A 474 -47.78 5.41 -14.11
C SER A 474 -46.31 5.41 -14.56
N VAL A 475 -45.95 4.55 -15.50
CA VAL A 475 -44.56 4.41 -15.95
C VAL A 475 -44.46 4.70 -17.44
N VAL A 476 -43.51 5.56 -17.82
CA VAL A 476 -43.10 5.78 -19.20
C VAL A 476 -41.67 5.24 -19.35
N GLU A 477 -41.42 4.49 -20.41
CA GLU A 477 -40.11 3.90 -20.70
C GLU A 477 -39.36 4.76 -21.73
N ALA A 478 -38.04 4.82 -21.66
CA ALA A 478 -37.14 5.38 -22.67
C ALA A 478 -35.92 4.47 -22.86
N VAL A 479 -35.40 4.41 -24.09
CA VAL A 479 -34.36 3.45 -24.47
C VAL A 479 -32.93 4.01 -24.41
N ASP A 480 -32.78 5.32 -24.32
CA ASP A 480 -31.48 6.01 -24.19
C ASP A 480 -31.69 7.44 -23.68
N GLY A 481 -30.59 8.15 -23.45
CA GLY A 481 -30.61 9.53 -22.96
C GLY A 481 -31.27 10.54 -23.90
N GLU A 482 -31.22 10.34 -25.21
CA GLU A 482 -31.84 11.25 -26.18
C GLU A 482 -33.37 11.10 -26.17
N ASP A 483 -33.86 9.86 -26.17
CA ASP A 483 -35.26 9.51 -26.03
C ASP A 483 -35.83 10.01 -24.69
N ALA A 484 -35.05 9.90 -23.61
CA ALA A 484 -35.42 10.46 -22.31
C ALA A 484 -35.60 11.98 -22.35
N ILE A 485 -34.65 12.72 -22.93
CA ILE A 485 -34.75 14.17 -23.08
C ILE A 485 -35.94 14.56 -23.95
N ALA A 486 -36.18 13.86 -25.05
CA ALA A 486 -37.33 14.09 -25.92
C ALA A 486 -38.66 13.92 -25.17
N LYS A 487 -38.81 12.84 -24.41
CA LYS A 487 -40.00 12.55 -23.59
C LYS A 487 -40.21 13.56 -22.46
N VAL A 488 -39.14 13.99 -21.80
CA VAL A 488 -39.21 15.06 -20.79
C VAL A 488 -39.66 16.37 -21.44
N ASN A 489 -39.09 16.75 -22.58
CA ASN A 489 -39.46 17.97 -23.28
C ASN A 489 -40.92 17.96 -23.78
N GLN A 490 -41.38 16.84 -24.35
CA GLN A 490 -42.76 16.66 -24.79
C GLN A 490 -43.75 16.79 -23.63
N ARG A 491 -43.43 16.17 -22.49
CA ARG A 491 -44.27 16.24 -21.29
C ARG A 491 -44.29 17.64 -20.69
N ASN A 492 -43.14 18.30 -20.63
CA ASN A 492 -43.02 19.69 -20.19
C ASN A 492 -43.82 20.66 -21.08
N ALA A 493 -43.79 20.47 -22.41
CA ALA A 493 -44.59 21.26 -23.36
C ALA A 493 -46.10 21.08 -23.13
N SER A 494 -46.51 19.92 -22.60
CA SER A 494 -47.89 19.62 -22.22
C SER A 494 -48.25 20.10 -20.80
N GLY A 495 -47.38 20.87 -20.14
CA GLY A 495 -47.58 21.40 -18.79
C GLY A 495 -47.47 20.37 -17.66
N ARG A 496 -47.02 19.14 -17.97
CA ARG A 496 -46.87 18.04 -17.00
C ARG A 496 -45.39 17.72 -16.78
N ARG A 497 -45.04 17.15 -15.64
CA ARG A 497 -43.67 16.71 -15.32
C ARG A 497 -43.67 15.24 -14.92
N PHE A 498 -42.48 14.65 -14.91
CA PHE A 498 -42.24 13.37 -14.24
C PHE A 498 -41.88 13.65 -12.79
N ASP A 499 -42.35 12.81 -11.88
CA ASP A 499 -42.09 12.93 -10.44
C ASP A 499 -40.71 12.33 -10.08
N LEU A 500 -40.29 11.31 -10.83
CA LEU A 500 -38.98 10.69 -10.73
C LEU A 500 -38.51 10.22 -12.11
N ILE A 501 -37.21 10.35 -12.35
CA ILE A 501 -36.54 9.74 -13.51
C ILE A 501 -35.53 8.74 -12.95
N LEU A 502 -35.74 7.47 -13.26
CA LEU A 502 -34.76 6.40 -13.02
C LEU A 502 -33.93 6.26 -14.28
N LEU A 503 -32.62 6.38 -14.14
CA LEU A 503 -31.71 6.54 -15.26
C LEU A 503 -30.53 5.59 -15.08
N ASP A 504 -30.32 4.71 -16.05
CA ASP A 504 -29.09 3.94 -16.11
C ASP A 504 -27.91 4.87 -16.45
N MET A 505 -26.74 4.52 -15.92
CA MET A 505 -25.53 5.34 -16.06
C MET A 505 -24.79 5.03 -17.35
N GLU A 506 -24.87 3.79 -17.84
CA GLU A 506 -24.11 3.30 -19.00
C GLU A 506 -25.01 2.93 -20.17
N MET A 507 -25.43 3.95 -20.93
CA MET A 507 -26.31 3.77 -22.09
C MET A 507 -25.62 4.21 -23.40
N PRO A 508 -25.91 3.56 -24.54
CA PRO A 508 -25.44 3.97 -25.85
C PRO A 508 -25.97 5.35 -26.25
N LYS A 509 -25.22 6.02 -27.15
CA LYS A 509 -25.43 7.39 -27.65
C LYS A 509 -25.24 8.50 -26.61
N LEU A 510 -26.04 8.50 -25.56
CA LEU A 510 -26.01 9.53 -24.52
C LEU A 510 -26.08 8.87 -23.14
N ASP A 511 -24.94 8.87 -22.45
CA ASP A 511 -24.80 8.26 -21.13
C ASP A 511 -25.66 8.95 -20.06
N GLY A 512 -25.78 8.30 -18.90
CA GLY A 512 -26.64 8.79 -17.84
C GLY A 512 -26.14 10.12 -17.23
N TYR A 513 -24.83 10.32 -17.15
CA TYR A 513 -24.23 11.55 -16.59
C TYR A 513 -24.57 12.78 -17.44
N GLU A 514 -24.33 12.70 -18.75
CA GLU A 514 -24.58 13.77 -19.69
C GLU A 514 -26.09 14.01 -19.87
N THR A 515 -26.89 12.95 -19.84
CA THR A 515 -28.37 13.05 -19.83
C THR A 515 -28.86 13.83 -18.61
N ALA A 516 -28.44 13.45 -17.40
CA ALA A 516 -28.81 14.14 -16.17
C ALA A 516 -28.38 15.61 -16.18
N LYS A 517 -27.17 15.90 -16.69
CA LYS A 517 -26.65 17.26 -16.83
C LYS A 517 -27.47 18.11 -17.79
N ARG A 518 -27.88 17.56 -18.94
CA ARG A 518 -28.73 18.25 -19.93
C ARG A 518 -30.15 18.50 -19.39
N LEU A 519 -30.74 17.52 -18.72
CA LEU A 519 -32.05 17.65 -18.07
C LEU A 519 -32.04 18.71 -16.96
N ARG A 520 -30.99 18.78 -16.14
CA ARG A 520 -30.84 19.83 -15.12
C ARG A 520 -30.68 21.23 -15.73
N ARG A 521 -29.91 21.36 -16.82
CA ARG A 521 -29.76 22.64 -17.54
C ARG A 521 -31.07 23.14 -18.15
N SER A 522 -31.89 22.24 -18.71
CA SER A 522 -33.19 22.62 -19.28
C SER A 522 -34.20 23.04 -18.20
N MET A 523 -34.14 22.43 -17.01
CA MET A 523 -34.94 22.82 -15.84
C MET A 523 -34.56 24.20 -15.29
N LEU A 524 -33.26 24.51 -15.20
CA LEU A 524 -32.77 25.83 -14.74
C LEU A 524 -33.18 26.97 -15.68
N ARG A 525 -33.19 26.74 -17.00
CA ARG A 525 -33.66 27.73 -17.99
C ARG A 525 -35.15 28.05 -17.84
N HIS A 526 -35.98 27.10 -17.42
CA HIS A 526 -37.42 27.31 -17.21
C HIS A 526 -37.76 27.95 -15.85
N GLN A 527 -36.84 27.95 -14.87
CA GLN A 527 -37.02 28.68 -13.61
C GLN A 527 -36.65 30.16 -13.72
N SER A 528 -35.78 30.54 -14.67
CA SER A 528 -35.37 31.94 -14.87
C SER A 528 -36.36 32.77 -15.70
N THR A 529 -37.48 32.19 -16.14
CA THR A 529 -38.52 32.85 -16.97
C THR A 529 -39.91 32.88 -16.30
N ARG A 530 -39.97 32.68 -14.99
CA ARG A 530 -41.21 32.81 -14.19
C ARG A 530 -41.09 33.88 -13.14
#